data_AF-A0A0M8TL76-F1
#
_entry.id   AF-A0A0M8TL76-F1
#
_cell.length_a   1.000
_cell.length_b   1.000
_cell.length_c   1.000
_cell.angle_alpha   90.00
_cell.angle_beta   90.00
_cell.angle_gamma   90.00
#
_symmetry.space_group_name_H-M   'P 1'
#
loop_
_entity.id
_entity.type
_entity.pdbx_description
1 polymer ?
#
loop_
_entity_poly.entity_id
_entity_poly.type
_entity_poly.pdbx_seq_one_letter_code
_entity_poly.pdbx_strand_id
1 'polypeptide(L)'
;MRGASFQLAGRRALGLDSLYTSRRSGHWNWKNGDLVLLDWYREAGHRLSFDVLHLVEWDLLLAEPLERLYATVPADAVGLTALTPLSVIGEDWRWLAGRDEAREWHELLAYARTGFGYDGTPYGCLGIGPCFPRAFLHDYAAADPPDLGNDELRYPLFAQLLGHPVAETGFRRAWHSPDEDRYFNAVGAGVDPDTVAAELAKPDGRRAFHPARAPMRGLRPPAPGPWDAVRRPGNGRS
;
A
#
# COMPACT_ATOMS: atom_id res chain seq x y z
N MET A 1 6.70 8.92 -27.70
CA MET A 1 8.07 9.23 -27.23
C MET A 1 8.55 8.06 -26.39
N ARG A 2 9.72 7.50 -26.73
CA ARG A 2 10.33 6.35 -26.05
C ARG A 2 10.69 6.72 -24.62
N GLY A 3 10.21 5.96 -23.63
CA GLY A 3 10.60 6.12 -22.23
C GLY A 3 12.09 5.82 -22.10
N ALA A 4 12.88 6.84 -21.79
CA ALA A 4 14.28 6.66 -21.44
C ALA A 4 14.34 6.06 -20.03
N SER A 5 14.65 4.78 -19.94
CA SER A 5 15.12 4.17 -18.71
C SER A 5 16.48 4.80 -18.36
N PHE A 6 16.47 5.82 -17.51
CA PHE A 6 17.69 6.32 -16.88
C PHE A 6 18.17 5.26 -15.87
N GLN A 7 18.93 4.28 -16.34
CA GLN A 7 19.89 3.62 -15.45
C GLN A 7 20.92 4.68 -15.08
N LEU A 8 20.81 5.22 -13.87
CA LEU A 8 21.85 6.04 -13.28
C LEU A 8 23.10 5.16 -13.10
N ALA A 9 23.96 5.18 -14.12
CA ALA A 9 25.31 4.66 -14.05
C ALA A 9 26.08 5.51 -13.03
N GLY A 10 26.35 4.94 -11.85
CA GLY A 10 27.17 5.56 -10.82
C GLY A 10 26.44 5.71 -9.51
N ARG A 11 26.87 4.92 -8.50
CA ARG A 11 26.52 4.95 -7.07
C ARG A 11 25.08 5.39 -6.78
N ARG A 12 24.21 4.41 -6.43
CA ARG A 12 22.84 4.63 -5.91
C ARG A 12 22.86 5.75 -4.87
N ALA A 13 22.50 6.97 -5.27
CA ALA A 13 22.59 8.14 -4.40
C ALA A 13 21.62 8.04 -3.21
N LEU A 14 20.63 7.14 -3.28
CA LEU A 14 19.57 6.95 -2.27
C LEU A 14 19.14 5.48 -2.11
N GLY A 15 19.92 4.50 -2.58
CA GLY A 15 19.50 3.09 -2.57
C GLY A 15 18.39 2.72 -3.57
N LEU A 16 17.83 3.68 -4.29
CA LEU A 16 16.79 3.49 -5.30
C LEU A 16 17.33 2.86 -6.60
N ASP A 17 16.55 1.95 -7.18
CA ASP A 17 16.85 1.30 -8.47
C ASP A 17 16.27 2.03 -9.68
N SER A 18 15.16 2.76 -9.50
CA SER A 18 14.52 3.53 -10.56
C SER A 18 13.62 4.64 -10.00
N LEU A 19 13.20 5.56 -10.87
CA LEU A 19 12.22 6.61 -10.56
C LEU A 19 11.10 6.53 -11.60
N TYR A 20 9.86 6.52 -11.11
CA TYR A 20 8.65 6.66 -11.94
C TYR A 20 7.94 7.97 -11.59
N THR A 21 7.37 8.63 -12.60
CA THR A 21 6.63 9.88 -12.41
C THR A 21 5.37 9.82 -13.24
N SER A 22 4.21 9.84 -12.57
CA SER A 22 2.92 9.92 -13.24
C SER A 22 2.79 11.21 -14.04
N ARG A 23 2.12 11.13 -15.18
CA ARG A 23 1.79 12.29 -16.03
C ARG A 23 0.48 12.98 -15.62
N ARG A 24 -0.22 12.44 -14.63
CA ARG A 24 -1.50 12.95 -14.14
C ARG A 24 -1.27 14.05 -13.09
N SER A 25 -2.32 14.81 -12.80
CA SER A 25 -2.26 15.88 -11.80
C SER A 25 -1.99 15.32 -10.40
N GLY A 26 -1.44 16.15 -9.51
CA GLY A 26 -1.19 15.75 -8.12
C GLY A 26 -2.46 15.27 -7.40
N HIS A 27 -3.58 15.95 -7.62
CA HIS A 27 -4.87 15.54 -7.06
C HIS A 27 -5.33 14.17 -7.59
N TRP A 28 -5.18 13.93 -8.90
CA TRP A 28 -5.52 12.62 -9.47
C TRP A 28 -4.62 11.52 -8.91
N ASN A 29 -3.30 11.77 -8.80
CA ASN A 29 -2.36 10.78 -8.24
C ASN A 29 -2.68 10.45 -6.79
N TRP A 30 -3.02 11.46 -5.99
CA TRP A 30 -3.39 11.28 -4.58
C TRP A 30 -4.68 10.46 -4.41
N LYS A 31 -5.65 10.60 -5.31
CA LYS A 31 -6.90 9.85 -5.29
C LYS A 31 -6.79 8.45 -5.90
N ASN A 32 -5.80 8.20 -6.76
CA ASN A 32 -5.73 7.01 -7.60
C ASN A 32 -4.33 6.37 -7.54
N GLY A 33 -3.82 6.11 -6.33
CA GLY A 33 -2.51 5.49 -6.15
C GLY A 33 -2.40 4.12 -6.82
N ASP A 34 -3.50 3.37 -6.81
CA ASP A 34 -3.66 2.09 -7.51
C ASP A 34 -3.46 2.22 -9.03
N LEU A 35 -4.07 3.23 -9.66
CA LEU A 35 -3.97 3.43 -11.11
C LEU A 35 -2.59 3.95 -11.50
N VAL A 36 -1.96 4.76 -10.66
CA VAL A 36 -0.53 5.13 -10.83
C VAL A 36 0.35 3.87 -10.77
N LEU A 37 0.08 2.96 -9.84
CA LEU A 37 0.78 1.69 -9.72
C LEU A 37 0.56 0.80 -10.96
N LEU A 38 -0.66 0.74 -11.49
CA LEU A 38 -0.95 -0.01 -12.72
C LEU A 38 -0.26 0.58 -13.94
N ASP A 39 -0.22 1.90 -14.08
CA ASP A 39 0.52 2.57 -15.16
C ASP A 39 2.02 2.22 -15.09
N TRP A 40 2.61 2.27 -13.89
CA TRP A 40 3.99 1.81 -13.68
C TRP A 40 4.16 0.32 -14.00
N TYR A 41 3.23 -0.53 -13.58
CA TYR A 41 3.32 -1.98 -13.81
C TYR A 41 3.27 -2.31 -15.30
N ARG A 42 2.35 -1.69 -16.04
CA ARG A 42 2.23 -1.81 -17.50
C ARG A 42 3.48 -1.30 -18.20
N GLU A 43 4.04 -0.18 -17.78
CA GLU A 43 5.22 0.41 -18.43
C GLU A 43 6.50 -0.38 -18.14
N ALA A 44 6.69 -0.81 -16.88
CA ALA A 44 7.96 -1.38 -16.43
C ALA A 44 7.82 -2.55 -15.44
N GLY A 45 6.91 -2.46 -14.47
CA GLY A 45 6.83 -3.41 -13.37
C GLY A 45 6.63 -4.87 -13.82
N HIS A 46 5.84 -5.14 -14.86
CA HIS A 46 5.57 -6.50 -15.35
C HIS A 46 6.82 -7.25 -15.83
N ARG A 47 7.92 -6.54 -16.13
CA ARG A 47 9.20 -7.15 -16.54
C ARG A 47 10.10 -7.50 -15.36
N LEU A 48 9.80 -7.00 -14.17
CA LEU A 48 10.57 -7.28 -12.95
C LEU A 48 10.15 -8.66 -12.39
N SER A 49 11.10 -9.36 -11.78
CA SER A 49 10.82 -10.59 -11.03
C SER A 49 10.64 -10.22 -9.56
N PHE A 50 9.43 -10.43 -9.06
CA PHE A 50 9.06 -10.26 -7.66
C PHE A 50 7.83 -11.12 -7.37
N ASP A 51 7.66 -11.49 -6.10
CA ASP A 51 6.49 -12.22 -5.62
C ASP A 51 5.42 -11.24 -5.11
N VAL A 52 5.84 -10.29 -4.27
CA VAL A 52 4.99 -9.27 -3.64
C VAL A 52 5.58 -7.89 -3.85
N LEU A 53 4.73 -6.93 -4.23
CA LEU A 53 5.04 -5.50 -4.24
C LEU A 53 4.49 -4.86 -2.97
N HIS A 54 5.32 -4.09 -2.26
CA HIS A 54 4.88 -3.28 -1.12
C HIS A 54 4.79 -1.82 -1.56
N LEU A 55 3.62 -1.22 -1.47
CA LEU A 55 3.42 0.20 -1.77
C LEU A 55 3.52 0.99 -0.47
N VAL A 56 4.53 1.85 -0.38
CA VAL A 56 4.87 2.59 0.84
C VAL A 56 4.79 4.09 0.56
N GLU A 57 3.99 4.79 1.36
CA GLU A 57 3.91 6.24 1.32
C GLU A 57 5.13 6.88 1.98
N TRP A 58 5.47 8.11 1.57
CA TRP A 58 6.68 8.80 2.03
C TRP A 58 6.67 9.11 3.54
N ASP A 59 5.48 9.21 4.14
CA ASP A 59 5.27 9.43 5.58
C ASP A 59 4.81 8.17 6.33
N LEU A 60 4.99 6.97 5.75
CA LEU A 60 4.87 5.70 6.46
C LEU A 60 6.24 5.28 7.03
N LEU A 61 6.38 5.27 8.36
CA LEU A 61 7.56 4.73 9.02
C LEU A 61 7.40 3.24 9.27
N LEU A 62 8.31 2.45 8.70
CA LEU A 62 8.46 1.01 8.96
C LEU A 62 9.79 0.76 9.67
N ALA A 63 9.73 0.31 10.92
CA ALA A 63 10.89 0.16 11.82
C ALA A 63 11.37 -1.30 11.99
N GLU A 64 10.85 -2.22 11.18
CA GLU A 64 11.30 -3.62 11.08
C GLU A 64 11.44 -4.03 9.61
N PRO A 65 12.15 -5.14 9.32
CA PRO A 65 12.16 -5.74 7.97
C PRO A 65 10.74 -6.02 7.46
N LEU A 66 10.52 -5.83 6.16
CA LEU A 66 9.20 -6.02 5.54
C LEU A 66 8.66 -7.43 5.77
N GLU A 67 9.53 -8.45 5.75
CA GLU A 67 9.17 -9.85 5.98
C GLU A 67 8.55 -10.07 7.37
N ARG A 68 8.94 -9.27 8.37
CA ARG A 68 8.39 -9.33 9.72
C ARG A 68 7.10 -8.52 9.85
N LEU A 69 7.07 -7.33 9.24
CA LEU A 69 5.91 -6.44 9.27
C LEU A 69 4.70 -7.04 8.55
N TYR A 70 4.93 -7.75 7.46
CA TYR A 70 3.88 -8.39 6.65
C TYR A 70 3.80 -9.90 6.88
N ALA A 71 4.40 -10.44 7.96
CA ALA A 71 4.47 -11.89 8.22
C ALA A 71 3.09 -12.58 8.30
N THR A 72 2.04 -11.83 8.61
CA THR A 72 0.66 -12.33 8.69
C THR A 72 -0.09 -12.27 7.35
N VAL A 73 0.48 -11.64 6.33
CA VAL A 73 -0.11 -11.54 5.00
C VAL A 73 0.44 -12.67 4.11
N PRO A 74 -0.42 -13.61 3.66
CA PRO A 74 0.00 -14.64 2.71
C PRO A 74 0.57 -14.01 1.42
N ALA A 75 1.59 -14.63 0.84
CA ALA A 75 2.27 -14.08 -0.35
C ALA A 75 1.37 -14.03 -1.61
N ASP A 76 0.29 -14.80 -1.63
CA ASP A 76 -0.73 -14.84 -2.68
C ASP A 76 -1.96 -13.97 -2.37
N ALA A 77 -1.97 -13.25 -1.24
CA ALA A 77 -3.07 -12.39 -0.84
C ALA A 77 -2.73 -10.90 -0.98
N VAL A 78 -3.74 -10.10 -1.32
CA VAL A 78 -3.66 -8.64 -1.25
C VAL A 78 -3.69 -8.22 0.22
N GLY A 79 -2.63 -7.55 0.67
CA GLY A 79 -2.55 -6.99 2.02
C GLY A 79 -3.15 -5.59 2.06
N LEU A 80 -4.23 -5.39 2.81
CA LEU A 80 -4.90 -4.09 2.99
C LEU A 80 -4.94 -3.72 4.47
N THR A 81 -4.90 -2.41 4.76
CA THR A 81 -4.90 -1.90 6.15
C THR A 81 -6.31 -1.52 6.56
N ALA A 82 -6.80 -2.06 7.68
CA ALA A 82 -8.12 -1.76 8.24
C ALA A 82 -9.28 -2.00 7.24
N LEU A 83 -9.25 -3.17 6.57
CA LEU A 83 -10.30 -3.63 5.67
C LEU A 83 -11.63 -3.74 6.41
N THR A 84 -12.58 -2.88 6.06
CA THR A 84 -13.82 -2.70 6.82
C THR A 84 -15.01 -2.64 5.88
N PRO A 85 -16.12 -3.37 6.16
CA PRO A 85 -17.34 -3.24 5.37
C PRO A 85 -17.82 -1.79 5.34
N LEU A 86 -18.29 -1.30 4.19
CA LEU A 86 -18.75 0.10 4.08
C LEU A 86 -19.90 0.44 5.05
N SER A 87 -20.73 -0.54 5.39
CA SER A 87 -21.80 -0.40 6.38
C SER A 87 -21.30 -0.08 7.80
N VAL A 88 -20.04 -0.41 8.11
CA VAL A 88 -19.38 -0.11 9.40
C VAL A 88 -18.60 1.20 9.32
N ILE A 89 -18.03 1.53 8.16
CA ILE A 89 -17.30 2.80 7.94
C ILE A 89 -18.24 4.00 8.15
N GLY A 90 -19.42 3.96 7.56
CA GLY A 90 -20.42 5.03 7.65
C GLY A 90 -20.58 5.80 6.34
N GLU A 91 -21.80 6.25 6.08
CA GLU A 91 -22.18 6.93 4.83
C GLU A 91 -21.66 8.37 4.74
N ASP A 92 -21.16 8.94 5.83
CA ASP A 92 -20.58 10.28 5.91
C ASP A 92 -19.09 10.32 5.50
N TRP A 93 -18.46 9.15 5.29
CA TRP A 93 -17.11 9.09 4.78
C TRP A 93 -17.01 9.76 3.42
N ARG A 94 -15.99 10.62 3.22
CA ARG A 94 -15.92 11.50 2.05
C ARG A 94 -16.04 10.79 0.70
N TRP A 95 -15.57 9.55 0.60
CA TRP A 95 -15.62 8.79 -0.65
C TRP A 95 -17.02 8.25 -0.98
N LEU A 96 -17.93 8.26 0.00
CA LEU A 96 -19.32 7.83 -0.15
C LEU A 96 -20.30 9.01 -0.11
N ALA A 97 -19.94 10.09 0.61
CA ALA A 97 -20.79 11.26 0.83
C ALA A 97 -20.37 12.50 0.01
N GLY A 98 -19.15 12.52 -0.52
CA GLY A 98 -18.62 13.64 -1.30
C GLY A 98 -19.44 13.88 -2.56
N ARG A 99 -19.49 15.13 -3.04
CA ARG A 99 -20.39 15.51 -4.13
C ARG A 99 -20.13 14.72 -5.40
N ASP A 100 -18.87 14.65 -5.81
CA ASP A 100 -18.48 13.90 -7.01
C ASP A 100 -18.14 12.45 -6.65
N GLU A 101 -17.56 12.25 -5.47
CA GLU A 101 -17.15 10.95 -4.94
C GLU A 101 -18.32 9.97 -4.80
N ALA A 102 -19.46 10.43 -4.26
CA ALA A 102 -20.64 9.61 -4.14
C ALA A 102 -21.13 9.13 -5.51
N ARG A 103 -21.21 10.02 -6.50
CA ARG A 103 -21.60 9.66 -7.87
C ARG A 103 -20.65 8.60 -8.44
N GLU A 104 -19.35 8.85 -8.36
CA GLU A 104 -18.35 7.93 -8.90
C GLU A 104 -18.36 6.56 -8.21
N TRP A 105 -18.59 6.51 -6.89
CA TRP A 105 -18.75 5.24 -6.20
C TRP A 105 -19.95 4.44 -6.73
N HIS A 106 -21.10 5.09 -6.92
CA HIS A 106 -22.28 4.44 -7.50
C HIS A 106 -22.01 3.93 -8.92
N GLU A 107 -21.31 4.72 -9.75
CA GLU A 107 -20.92 4.34 -11.11
C GLU A 107 -19.92 3.17 -11.11
N LEU A 108 -18.93 3.18 -10.22
CA LEU A 108 -17.98 2.08 -10.05
C LEU A 108 -18.70 0.78 -9.63
N LEU A 109 -19.63 0.86 -8.69
CA LEU A 109 -20.38 -0.31 -8.23
C LEU A 109 -21.33 -0.83 -9.32
N ALA A 110 -21.92 0.06 -10.12
CA ALA A 110 -22.73 -0.31 -11.28
C ALA A 110 -21.87 -0.99 -12.37
N TYR A 111 -20.65 -0.49 -12.61
CA TYR A 111 -19.66 -1.12 -13.48
C TYR A 111 -19.32 -2.53 -12.99
N ALA A 112 -19.03 -2.70 -11.69
CA ALA A 112 -18.75 -4.01 -11.10
C ALA A 112 -19.93 -4.99 -11.24
N ARG A 113 -21.15 -4.54 -10.95
CA ARG A 113 -22.38 -5.35 -11.10
C ARG A 113 -22.61 -5.80 -12.53
N THR A 114 -22.46 -4.89 -13.48
CA THR A 114 -22.77 -5.15 -14.89
C THR A 114 -21.68 -5.94 -15.58
N GLY A 115 -20.41 -5.60 -15.33
CA GLY A 115 -19.26 -6.22 -16.00
C GLY A 115 -18.82 -7.55 -15.38
N PHE A 116 -19.01 -7.72 -14.07
CA PHE A 116 -18.48 -8.86 -13.32
C PHE A 116 -19.56 -9.62 -12.56
N GLY A 117 -20.83 -9.21 -12.62
CA GLY A 117 -21.91 -9.86 -11.88
C GLY A 117 -21.82 -9.69 -10.37
N TYR A 118 -21.15 -8.64 -9.90
CA TYR A 118 -20.87 -8.44 -8.47
C TYR A 118 -22.13 -8.24 -7.63
N ASP A 119 -22.33 -9.09 -6.63
CA ASP A 119 -23.42 -9.02 -5.64
C ASP A 119 -22.93 -9.02 -4.18
N GLY A 120 -21.61 -8.92 -3.98
CA GLY A 120 -20.96 -8.99 -2.68
C GLY A 120 -21.12 -7.75 -1.79
N THR A 121 -20.67 -7.88 -0.54
CA THR A 121 -20.55 -6.75 0.38
C THR A 121 -19.34 -5.89 0.01
N PRO A 122 -19.51 -4.59 -0.27
CA PRO A 122 -18.39 -3.71 -0.55
C PRO A 122 -17.64 -3.35 0.74
N TYR A 123 -16.32 -3.20 0.60
CA TYR A 123 -15.41 -2.83 1.67
C TYR A 123 -14.65 -1.55 1.30
N GLY A 124 -14.13 -0.88 2.32
CA GLY A 124 -13.08 0.12 2.19
C GLY A 124 -11.84 -0.34 2.96
N CYS A 125 -10.70 0.26 2.66
CA CYS A 125 -9.47 0.12 3.43
C CYS A 125 -8.80 1.49 3.60
N LEU A 126 -7.70 1.56 4.34
CA LEU A 126 -6.80 2.69 4.28
C LEU A 126 -5.72 2.42 3.23
N GLY A 127 -5.43 3.39 2.37
CA GLY A 127 -4.44 3.29 1.27
C GLY A 127 -2.98 3.20 1.73
N ILE A 128 -2.76 2.98 3.03
CA ILE A 128 -1.47 3.10 3.69
C ILE A 128 -0.82 1.72 3.82
N GLY A 129 0.34 1.56 3.20
CA GLY A 129 1.14 0.34 3.28
C GLY A 129 0.52 -0.92 2.67
N PRO A 130 -0.29 -0.87 1.60
CA PRO A 130 -0.82 -2.10 1.02
C PRO A 130 0.29 -2.91 0.33
N CYS A 131 0.07 -4.21 0.19
CA CYS A 131 0.95 -5.07 -0.59
C CYS A 131 0.18 -5.96 -1.55
N PHE A 132 0.79 -6.25 -2.69
CA PHE A 132 0.12 -6.84 -3.84
C PHE A 132 0.95 -8.01 -4.38
N PRO A 133 0.36 -9.22 -4.44
CA PRO A 133 0.93 -10.31 -5.20
C PRO A 133 1.07 -9.90 -6.66
N ARG A 134 2.11 -10.37 -7.33
CA ARG A 134 2.29 -10.12 -8.76
C ARG A 134 1.10 -10.59 -9.60
N ALA A 135 0.48 -11.71 -9.21
CA ALA A 135 -0.70 -12.24 -9.88
C ALA A 135 -1.87 -11.24 -9.85
N PHE A 136 -2.14 -10.64 -8.68
CA PHE A 136 -3.15 -9.58 -8.57
C PHE A 136 -2.83 -8.40 -9.49
N LEU A 137 -1.59 -7.89 -9.49
CA LEU A 137 -1.22 -6.77 -10.37
C LEU A 137 -1.37 -7.10 -11.86
N HIS A 138 -1.12 -8.35 -12.24
CA HIS A 138 -1.35 -8.83 -13.60
C HIS A 138 -2.82 -8.77 -13.98
N ASP A 139 -3.68 -9.41 -13.17
CA ASP A 139 -5.12 -9.47 -13.44
C ASP A 139 -5.76 -8.10 -13.34
N TYR A 140 -5.32 -7.29 -12.37
CA TYR A 140 -5.83 -5.94 -12.16
C TYR A 140 -5.45 -4.98 -13.29
N ALA A 141 -4.22 -5.08 -13.80
CA ALA A 141 -3.81 -4.35 -14.99
C ALA A 141 -4.58 -4.80 -16.24
N ALA A 142 -4.95 -6.09 -16.33
CA ALA A 142 -5.72 -6.64 -17.44
C ALA A 142 -7.22 -6.27 -17.37
N ALA A 143 -7.78 -6.17 -16.16
CA ALA A 143 -9.16 -5.75 -15.92
C ALA A 143 -9.42 -4.28 -16.29
N ASP A 144 -8.35 -3.47 -16.34
CA ASP A 144 -8.38 -2.05 -16.70
C ASP A 144 -9.45 -1.26 -15.94
N PRO A 145 -9.30 -1.13 -14.61
CA PRO A 145 -10.27 -0.45 -13.77
C PRO A 145 -10.51 1.00 -14.24
N PRO A 146 -11.77 1.46 -14.21
CA PRO A 146 -12.08 2.85 -14.52
C PRO A 146 -11.53 3.78 -13.45
N ASP A 147 -11.28 5.04 -13.80
CA ASP A 147 -10.86 6.11 -12.88
C ASP A 147 -12.03 6.69 -12.07
N LEU A 148 -12.88 5.79 -11.56
CA LEU A 148 -14.04 6.09 -10.73
C LEU A 148 -13.76 5.73 -9.27
N GLY A 149 -14.10 6.62 -8.35
CA GLY A 149 -13.92 6.43 -6.91
C GLY A 149 -12.49 6.69 -6.46
N ASN A 150 -12.12 6.19 -5.30
CA ASN A 150 -10.76 6.26 -4.75
C ASN A 150 -10.15 4.84 -4.64
N ASP A 151 -8.83 4.77 -4.60
CA ASP A 151 -8.08 3.52 -4.47
C ASP A 151 -8.47 2.72 -3.22
N GLU A 152 -8.81 3.37 -2.12
CA GLU A 152 -9.33 2.76 -0.89
C GLU A 152 -10.64 1.97 -1.07
N LEU A 153 -11.39 2.26 -2.14
CA LEU A 153 -12.59 1.50 -2.54
C LEU A 153 -12.27 0.47 -3.63
N ARG A 154 -11.37 0.81 -4.56
CA ARG A 154 -11.05 -0.06 -5.70
C ARG A 154 -10.21 -1.27 -5.31
N TYR A 155 -9.25 -1.13 -4.40
CA TYR A 155 -8.43 -2.26 -3.97
C TYR A 155 -9.26 -3.46 -3.48
N PRO A 156 -10.12 -3.31 -2.45
CA PRO A 156 -10.91 -4.45 -1.98
C PRO A 156 -11.93 -4.91 -3.02
N LEU A 157 -12.56 -3.99 -3.75
CA LEU A 157 -13.54 -4.33 -4.78
C LEU A 157 -12.88 -5.22 -5.85
N PHE A 158 -11.79 -4.79 -6.47
CA PHE A 158 -11.15 -5.55 -7.54
C PHE A 158 -10.50 -6.84 -7.04
N ALA A 159 -10.02 -6.90 -5.79
CA ALA A 159 -9.60 -8.17 -5.21
C ALA A 159 -10.78 -9.17 -5.18
N GLN A 160 -11.98 -8.73 -4.77
CA GLN A 160 -13.18 -9.56 -4.80
C GLN A 160 -13.60 -9.94 -6.24
N LEU A 161 -13.64 -8.98 -7.17
CA LEU A 161 -14.05 -9.22 -8.56
C LEU A 161 -13.15 -10.23 -9.28
N LEU A 162 -11.85 -10.19 -8.97
CA LEU A 162 -10.83 -11.02 -9.61
C LEU A 162 -10.53 -12.30 -8.82
N GLY A 163 -11.21 -12.53 -7.70
CA GLY A 163 -11.07 -13.75 -6.89
C GLY A 163 -9.75 -13.86 -6.13
N HIS A 164 -9.09 -12.74 -5.84
CA HIS A 164 -7.85 -12.73 -5.06
C HIS A 164 -8.17 -12.69 -3.55
N PRO A 165 -7.49 -13.51 -2.72
CA PRO A 165 -7.66 -13.43 -1.29
C PRO A 165 -7.14 -12.09 -0.76
N VAL A 166 -7.77 -11.61 0.32
CA VAL A 166 -7.39 -10.36 0.99
C VAL A 166 -7.04 -10.67 2.44
N ALA A 167 -5.97 -10.08 2.93
CA ALA A 167 -5.53 -10.19 4.32
C ALA A 167 -5.25 -8.81 4.91
N GLU A 168 -5.40 -8.70 6.23
CA GLU A 168 -5.07 -7.49 6.98
C GLU A 168 -3.55 -7.36 7.15
N THR A 169 -3.01 -6.17 6.89
CA THR A 169 -1.59 -5.85 7.18
C THR A 169 -1.29 -5.81 8.68
N GLY A 170 -2.31 -5.55 9.50
CA GLY A 170 -2.18 -5.40 10.95
C GLY A 170 -1.59 -4.07 11.42
N PHE A 171 -1.30 -3.13 10.51
CA PHE A 171 -0.75 -1.81 10.86
C PHE A 171 -1.72 -0.95 11.67
N ARG A 172 -3.01 -1.06 11.33
CA ARG A 172 -4.14 -0.53 12.10
C ARG A 172 -5.21 -1.59 12.21
N ARG A 173 -5.71 -1.83 13.42
CA ARG A 173 -6.61 -2.97 13.71
C ARG A 173 -8.09 -2.71 13.45
N ALA A 174 -8.50 -1.44 13.45
CA ALA A 174 -9.90 -1.07 13.30
C ALA A 174 -10.02 0.30 12.62
N TRP A 175 -11.09 0.49 11.85
CA TRP A 175 -11.38 1.76 11.20
C TRP A 175 -11.56 2.91 12.20
N HIS A 176 -12.52 2.73 13.13
CA HIS A 176 -12.86 3.70 14.17
C HIS A 176 -12.15 3.35 15.49
N SER A 177 -10.96 3.90 15.71
CA SER A 177 -10.22 3.66 16.96
C SER A 177 -9.36 4.86 17.37
N PRO A 178 -9.84 5.67 18.35
CA PRO A 178 -9.06 6.77 18.92
C PRO A 178 -7.71 6.32 19.52
N ASP A 179 -7.66 5.10 20.07
CA ASP A 179 -6.44 4.54 20.66
C ASP A 179 -5.37 4.21 19.61
N GLU A 180 -5.79 3.88 18.39
CA GLU A 180 -4.90 3.65 17.24
C GLU A 180 -4.42 4.97 16.63
N ASP A 181 -5.22 6.04 16.70
CA ASP A 181 -4.93 7.33 16.01
C ASP A 181 -3.62 7.98 16.44
N ARG A 182 -3.19 7.75 17.70
CA ARG A 182 -1.89 8.23 18.20
C ARG A 182 -0.67 7.54 17.55
N TYR A 183 -0.88 6.44 16.82
CA TYR A 183 0.19 5.67 16.19
C TYR A 183 0.03 5.61 14.67
N PHE A 184 -1.21 5.52 14.21
CA PHE A 184 -1.54 5.25 12.83
C PHE A 184 -2.89 5.89 12.49
N ASN A 185 -2.92 7.12 11.99
CA ASN A 185 -4.15 7.82 11.61
C ASN A 185 -4.17 8.19 10.12
N ALA A 186 -5.37 8.47 9.60
CA ALA A 186 -5.59 8.89 8.21
C ALA A 186 -6.04 10.36 8.08
N VAL A 187 -6.00 11.13 9.18
CA VAL A 187 -6.42 12.55 9.21
C VAL A 187 -5.27 13.51 8.95
N GLY A 188 -4.07 12.98 8.64
CA GLY A 188 -2.90 13.76 8.29
C GLY A 188 -2.17 14.41 9.48
N ALA A 189 -2.57 14.12 10.72
CA ALA A 189 -1.89 14.60 11.91
C ALA A 189 -0.65 13.75 12.16
N GLY A 190 0.54 14.37 12.16
CA GLY A 190 1.80 13.69 12.39
C GLY A 190 1.82 12.96 13.74
N VAL A 191 2.32 11.73 13.75
CA VAL A 191 2.60 10.97 14.98
C VAL A 191 3.73 11.66 15.74
N ASP A 192 3.54 11.82 17.05
CA ASP A 192 4.54 12.43 17.93
C ASP A 192 5.83 11.58 17.96
N PRO A 193 7.02 12.15 17.68
CA PRO A 193 8.30 11.44 17.77
C PRO A 193 8.54 10.75 19.12
N ASP A 194 8.08 11.33 20.23
CA ASP A 194 8.26 10.74 21.56
C ASP A 194 7.39 9.48 21.71
N THR A 195 6.21 9.46 21.07
CA THR A 195 5.36 8.27 20.99
C THR A 195 6.04 7.16 20.18
N VAL A 196 6.65 7.51 19.04
CA VAL A 196 7.41 6.56 18.22
C VAL A 196 8.58 5.97 19.03
N ALA A 197 9.40 6.83 19.65
CA ALA A 197 10.55 6.40 20.44
C ALA A 197 10.13 5.48 21.60
N ALA A 198 9.04 5.80 22.30
CA ALA A 198 8.52 5.00 23.40
C ALA A 198 8.04 3.61 22.94
N GLU A 199 7.39 3.49 21.78
CA GLU A 199 6.98 2.19 21.23
C GLU A 199 8.17 1.35 20.74
N LEU A 200 9.17 1.98 20.14
CA LEU A 200 10.38 1.30 19.68
C LEU A 200 11.27 0.80 20.82
N ALA A 201 11.17 1.42 22.00
CA ALA A 201 11.85 0.94 23.20
C ALA A 201 11.21 -0.32 23.82
N LYS A 202 9.95 -0.62 23.50
CA LYS A 202 9.24 -1.80 23.99
C LYS A 202 9.53 -3.02 23.10
N PRO A 203 9.86 -4.20 23.64
CA PRO A 203 10.07 -5.41 22.83
C PRO A 203 8.90 -5.79 21.91
N ASP A 204 7.68 -5.53 22.36
CA ASP A 204 6.39 -5.83 21.73
C ASP A 204 5.62 -4.57 21.28
N GLY A 205 6.28 -3.41 21.29
CA GLY A 205 5.66 -2.16 20.83
C GLY A 205 5.44 -2.13 19.33
N ARG A 206 4.78 -1.07 18.86
CA ARG A 206 4.52 -0.87 17.43
C ARG A 206 5.79 -0.68 16.62
N ARG A 207 5.69 -1.05 15.33
CA ARG A 207 6.77 -0.98 14.34
C ARG A 207 6.37 -0.31 13.03
N ALA A 208 5.09 0.04 12.88
CA ALA A 208 4.56 0.83 11.78
C ALA A 208 3.87 2.07 12.36
N PHE A 209 4.17 3.25 11.80
CA PHE A 209 3.60 4.52 12.24
C PHE A 209 3.24 5.38 11.03
N HIS A 210 2.07 6.01 11.09
CA HIS A 210 1.61 6.87 10.00
C HIS A 210 0.67 7.98 10.52
N PRO A 211 0.79 9.22 10.05
CA PRO A 211 1.89 9.74 9.25
C PRO A 211 3.09 10.13 10.13
N ALA A 212 4.30 9.79 9.73
CA ALA A 212 5.56 10.12 10.41
C ALA A 212 6.36 11.15 9.60
N ARG A 213 6.09 12.44 9.84
CA ARG A 213 6.69 13.56 9.06
C ARG A 213 7.83 14.28 9.78
N ALA A 214 7.91 14.12 11.09
CA ALA A 214 8.95 14.75 11.89
C ALA A 214 10.29 14.00 11.72
N PRO A 215 11.43 14.71 11.66
CA PRO A 215 12.73 14.05 11.62
C PRO A 215 12.96 13.22 12.88
N MET A 216 13.21 11.92 12.72
CA MET A 216 13.50 11.04 13.83
C MET A 216 15.00 10.94 14.07
N ARG A 217 15.51 11.85 14.90
CA ARG A 217 16.92 11.91 15.25
C ARG A 217 17.29 10.73 16.15
N GLY A 218 18.39 10.04 15.82
CA GLY A 218 18.94 8.99 16.68
C GLY A 218 18.24 7.63 16.60
N LEU A 219 17.30 7.45 15.67
CA LEU A 219 16.79 6.11 15.35
C LEU A 219 17.93 5.24 14.85
N ARG A 220 18.23 4.18 15.59
CA ARG A 220 19.07 3.10 15.10
C ARG A 220 18.14 2.04 14.51
N PRO A 221 18.28 1.67 13.23
CA PRO A 221 17.57 0.51 12.71
C PRO A 221 17.90 -0.70 13.61
N PRO A 222 16.96 -1.62 13.82
CA PRO A 222 17.23 -2.84 14.57
C PRO A 222 18.47 -3.52 13.99
N ALA A 223 19.33 -4.06 14.86
CA ALA A 223 20.50 -4.80 14.42
C ALA A 223 20.03 -5.92 13.47
N PRO A 224 20.75 -6.15 12.35
CA PRO A 224 20.37 -7.21 11.42
C PRO A 224 20.22 -8.52 12.19
N GLY A 225 19.05 -9.17 12.01
CA GLY A 225 18.79 -10.47 12.59
C GLY A 225 19.72 -11.54 11.99
N PRO A 226 19.75 -12.76 12.56
CA PRO A 226 20.70 -13.82 12.20
C PRO A 226 20.61 -14.33 10.73
N TRP A 227 19.71 -13.78 9.90
CA TRP A 227 19.49 -14.17 8.52
C TRP A 227 20.51 -13.59 7.53
N ASP A 228 21.27 -12.54 7.90
CA ASP A 228 22.31 -11.96 7.03
C ASP A 228 23.52 -12.90 6.81
N ALA A 229 23.60 -14.03 7.52
CA ALA A 229 24.63 -15.05 7.29
C ALA A 229 24.34 -15.96 6.09
N VAL A 230 23.11 -15.97 5.55
CA VAL A 230 22.68 -16.93 4.51
C VAL A 230 22.46 -16.23 3.17
N ARG A 231 23.46 -15.49 2.66
CA ARG A 231 23.55 -15.12 1.24
C ARG A 231 24.92 -14.52 0.89
N ARG A 232 25.96 -15.35 0.96
CA ARG A 232 27.11 -15.19 0.07
C ARG A 232 27.21 -16.45 -0.78
N PRO A 233 26.85 -16.41 -2.07
CA PRO A 233 27.28 -17.45 -2.99
C PRO A 233 28.81 -17.45 -2.97
N GLY A 234 29.39 -18.61 -2.67
CA GLY A 234 30.83 -18.79 -2.63
C GLY A 234 31.46 -18.39 -3.96
N ASN A 235 32.55 -17.62 -3.88
CA ASN A 235 33.47 -17.44 -4.99
C ASN A 235 34.09 -18.80 -5.34
N GLY A 236 33.44 -19.56 -6.22
CA GLY A 236 34.05 -20.65 -6.94
C GLY A 236 35.06 -20.08 -7.92
N ARG A 237 36.34 -20.10 -7.54
CA ARG A 237 37.44 -19.92 -8.50
C ARG A 237 37.61 -21.23 -9.27
N SER A 238 37.42 -21.14 -10.58
CA SER A 238 38.12 -21.95 -11.58
C SER A 238 39.61 -21.68 -11.53
#